data_AF-A0A182T1X2-F1
#
_entry.id   AF-A0A182T1X2-F1
#
_cell.length_a   1.000
_cell.length_b   1.000
_cell.length_c   1.000
_cell.angle_alpha   90.00
_cell.angle_beta   90.00
_cell.angle_gamma   90.00
#
_symmetry.space_group_name_H-M   'P 1'
#
loop_
_entity.id
_entity.type
_entity.pdbx_description
1 polymer ?
#
loop_
_entity_poly.entity_id
_entity_poly.type
_entity_poly.pdbx_seq_one_letter_code
_entity_poly.pdbx_strand_id
1 'polypeptide(L)'
;MPRRKPITKLGVFGKYDENPEQAVENYFESKLNNKCYVNVPGWDVARNGFELKGIHNDREYMEITKEQHRMREQAQRQVVVNRKRLEQTTELLQRMRAEFVELNDFLKDCEMKEQNALDTVKREKEKHEQYGQKIAQLELDLEKLDEFVVKYEETINTFEPFEKVMEQTIAESKSYDNMQDLIQRCDSLLLAQVEISAVEQQKIQEIEEIRQNLFKATKTALHIITGLNNDLSELLETLLATLE
;
A
#
# COMPACT_ATOMS: atom_id res chain seq x y z
N MET A 1 40.04 -82.03 34.25
CA MET A 1 40.18 -80.79 33.46
C MET A 1 39.45 -80.99 32.13
N PRO A 2 38.62 -80.02 31.67
CA PRO A 2 37.87 -80.19 30.44
C PRO A 2 38.83 -80.20 29.25
N ARG A 3 38.72 -81.23 28.40
CA ARG A 3 39.49 -81.36 27.17
C ARG A 3 39.13 -80.21 26.24
N ARG A 4 39.94 -79.14 26.20
CA ARG A 4 39.83 -78.13 25.15
C ARG A 4 40.26 -78.78 23.85
N LYS A 5 39.30 -78.99 22.94
CA LYS A 5 39.59 -79.40 21.56
C LYS A 5 40.56 -78.37 20.95
N PRO A 6 41.55 -78.78 20.15
CA PRO A 6 42.32 -77.81 19.37
C PRO A 6 41.35 -76.98 18.56
N ILE A 7 41.51 -75.66 18.61
CA ILE A 7 40.62 -74.72 17.95
C ILE A 7 40.93 -74.80 16.45
N THR A 8 40.29 -75.70 15.72
CA THR A 8 40.34 -75.79 14.24
C THR A 8 39.51 -74.69 13.58
N LYS A 9 39.26 -73.57 14.28
CA LYS A 9 38.75 -72.36 13.63
C LYS A 9 39.96 -71.58 13.15
N LEU A 10 40.26 -71.70 11.87
CA LEU A 10 40.91 -70.63 11.10
C LEU A 10 39.97 -69.41 11.19
N GLY A 11 40.06 -68.69 12.30
CA GLY A 11 39.34 -67.46 12.53
C GLY A 11 39.98 -66.37 11.68
N VAL A 12 39.36 -66.09 10.55
CA VAL A 12 39.20 -64.77 9.93
C VAL A 12 40.39 -63.82 10.17
N PHE A 13 41.29 -63.73 9.18
CA PHE A 13 42.08 -62.51 8.99
C PHE A 13 41.10 -61.34 8.85
N GLY A 14 40.99 -60.50 9.87
CA GLY A 14 40.14 -59.32 9.82
C GLY A 14 39.36 -59.02 11.08
N LYS A 15 40.08 -58.73 12.17
CA LYS A 15 39.86 -57.61 13.09
C LYS A 15 41.21 -57.38 13.77
N TYR A 16 41.69 -56.14 13.77
CA TYR A 16 42.92 -55.77 14.46
C TYR A 16 42.83 -56.29 15.91
N ASP A 17 43.82 -57.06 16.37
CA ASP A 17 43.94 -57.40 17.79
C ASP A 17 43.98 -56.07 18.57
N GLU A 18 42.94 -55.81 19.35
CA GLU A 18 42.77 -54.54 20.09
C GLU A 18 43.85 -54.37 21.19
N ASN A 19 44.75 -55.36 21.38
CA ASN A 19 45.83 -55.31 22.35
C ASN A 19 47.09 -56.09 21.89
N PRO A 20 48.14 -55.42 21.36
CA PRO A 20 49.29 -56.07 20.74
C PRO A 20 50.19 -56.83 21.74
N GLU A 21 50.20 -56.43 23.01
CA GLU A 21 50.99 -57.11 24.06
C GLU A 21 50.46 -58.52 24.35
N GLN A 22 49.13 -58.67 24.40
CA GLN A 22 48.48 -59.98 24.61
C GLN A 22 48.63 -60.91 23.39
N ALA A 23 48.72 -60.37 22.18
CA ALA A 23 48.92 -61.18 20.98
C ALA A 23 50.27 -61.91 21.00
N VAL A 24 51.32 -61.27 21.54
CA VAL A 24 52.65 -61.88 21.70
C VAL A 24 52.61 -63.01 22.73
N GLU A 25 51.96 -62.79 23.88
CA GLU A 25 51.78 -63.80 24.92
C GLU A 25 51.01 -65.01 24.38
N ASN A 26 49.89 -64.78 23.68
CA ASN A 26 49.08 -65.82 23.04
C ASN A 26 49.88 -66.61 21.98
N TYR A 27 50.76 -65.95 21.21
CA TYR A 27 51.64 -66.62 20.26
C TYR A 27 52.62 -67.56 20.95
N PHE A 28 53.26 -67.10 22.04
CA PHE A 28 54.19 -67.93 22.81
C PHE A 28 53.51 -69.08 23.52
N GLU A 29 52.33 -68.86 24.12
CA GLU A 29 51.53 -69.92 24.73
C GLU A 29 51.09 -70.97 23.69
N SER A 30 50.63 -70.54 22.51
CA SER A 30 50.26 -71.45 21.42
C SER A 30 51.44 -72.27 20.93
N LYS A 31 52.61 -71.63 20.78
CA LYS A 31 53.85 -72.30 20.36
C LYS A 31 54.35 -73.28 21.43
N LEU A 32 54.24 -72.93 22.71
CA LEU A 32 54.58 -73.79 23.84
C LEU A 32 53.63 -74.97 23.94
N ASN A 33 52.32 -74.74 23.80
CA ASN A 33 51.30 -75.80 23.79
C ASN A 33 51.50 -76.79 22.63
N ASN A 34 51.91 -76.31 21.45
CA ASN A 34 52.28 -77.20 20.34
C ASN A 34 53.55 -78.01 20.61
N LYS A 35 54.54 -77.44 21.32
CA LYS A 35 55.80 -78.12 21.68
C LYS A 35 55.62 -79.12 22.83
N CYS A 36 54.75 -78.82 23.78
CA CYS A 36 54.50 -79.59 25.00
C CYS A 36 53.18 -80.36 24.96
N TYR A 37 52.70 -80.74 23.76
CA TYR A 37 51.55 -81.61 23.64
C TYR A 37 51.93 -83.04 24.07
N VAL A 38 51.86 -83.30 25.37
CA VAL A 38 51.91 -84.66 25.90
C VAL A 38 50.56 -85.30 25.59
N ASN A 39 50.55 -86.18 24.60
CA ASN A 39 49.39 -86.99 24.28
C ASN A 39 49.25 -88.03 25.41
N VAL A 40 48.59 -87.66 26.50
CA VAL A 40 48.33 -88.60 27.61
C VAL A 40 47.55 -89.78 27.02
N PRO A 41 48.07 -91.02 27.07
CA PRO A 41 47.38 -92.16 26.50
C PRO A 41 45.96 -92.25 27.06
N GLY A 42 44.97 -92.57 26.23
CA GLY A 42 43.56 -92.54 26.65
C GLY A 42 43.19 -93.48 27.82
N TRP A 43 44.12 -94.32 28.28
CA TRP A 43 44.00 -95.15 29.48
C TRP A 43 44.41 -94.43 30.79
N ASP A 44 45.27 -93.42 30.73
CA ASP A 44 45.71 -92.60 31.87
C ASP A 44 44.86 -91.33 32.04
N VAL A 45 43.93 -91.09 31.11
CA VAL A 45 42.87 -90.11 31.30
C VAL A 45 41.73 -90.79 32.05
N ALA A 46 41.38 -90.30 33.24
CA ALA A 46 40.21 -90.74 34.00
C ALA A 46 39.00 -90.88 33.06
N ARG A 47 38.63 -92.14 32.76
CA ARG A 47 37.47 -92.43 31.94
C ARG A 47 36.28 -92.17 32.82
N ASN A 48 35.66 -91.00 32.68
CA ASN A 48 34.37 -90.74 33.30
C ASN A 48 33.42 -91.84 32.80
N GLY A 49 33.08 -92.78 33.69
CA GLY A 49 32.13 -93.84 33.40
C GLY A 49 30.80 -93.24 32.95
N PHE A 50 29.96 -94.04 32.29
CA PHE A 50 28.63 -93.61 31.86
C PHE A 50 27.86 -92.94 33.01
N GLU A 51 27.97 -93.50 34.22
CA GLU A 51 27.37 -92.97 35.44
C GLU A 51 27.91 -91.59 35.83
N LEU A 52 29.23 -91.37 35.76
CA LEU A 52 29.83 -90.07 36.10
C LEU A 52 29.49 -88.98 35.06
N LYS A 53 29.32 -89.37 33.79
CA LYS A 53 28.82 -88.47 32.75
C LYS A 53 27.34 -88.13 32.93
N GLY A 54 26.52 -89.09 33.37
CA GLY A 54 25.13 -88.86 33.75
C GLY A 54 25.04 -87.81 34.87
N ILE A 55 25.77 -88.02 35.96
CA ILE A 55 25.83 -87.07 37.10
C ILE A 55 26.31 -85.68 36.67
N HIS A 56 27.28 -85.59 35.75
CA HIS A 56 27.75 -84.30 35.25
C HIS A 56 26.71 -83.58 34.40
N ASN A 57 26.04 -84.30 33.49
CA ASN A 57 24.97 -83.76 32.66
C ASN A 57 23.77 -83.32 33.50
N ASP A 58 23.42 -84.06 34.55
CA ASP A 58 22.35 -83.67 35.47
C ASP A 58 22.69 -82.38 36.23
N ARG A 59 23.96 -82.21 36.64
CA ARG A 59 24.44 -80.95 37.25
C ARG A 59 24.42 -79.79 36.27
N GLU A 60 24.91 -79.99 35.05
CA GLU A 60 24.86 -78.97 33.99
C GLU A 60 23.41 -78.61 33.65
N TYR A 61 22.52 -79.59 33.55
CA TYR A 61 21.10 -79.38 33.34
C TYR A 61 20.50 -78.53 34.48
N MET A 62 20.78 -78.87 35.74
CA MET A 62 20.33 -78.08 36.89
C MET A 62 20.85 -76.64 36.86
N GLU A 63 22.11 -76.42 36.49
CA GLU A 63 22.69 -75.08 36.35
C GLU A 63 22.04 -74.29 35.22
N ILE A 64 21.84 -74.91 34.05
CA ILE A 64 21.15 -74.31 32.91
C ILE A 64 19.71 -73.96 33.28
N THR A 65 18.97 -74.84 33.95
CA THR A 65 17.61 -74.57 34.39
C THR A 65 17.55 -73.40 35.37
N LYS A 66 18.48 -73.30 36.32
CA LYS A 66 18.59 -72.16 37.24
C LYS A 66 18.84 -70.85 36.50
N GLU A 67 19.78 -70.84 35.56
CA GLU A 67 20.06 -69.65 34.76
C GLU A 67 18.89 -69.26 33.84
N GLN A 68 18.19 -70.24 33.25
CA GLN A 68 16.97 -69.97 32.48
C GLN A 68 15.89 -69.33 33.34
N HIS A 69 15.70 -69.78 34.58
CA HIS A 69 14.77 -69.15 35.52
C HIS A 69 15.17 -67.72 35.85
N ARG A 70 16.46 -67.48 36.16
CA ARG A 70 17.00 -66.15 36.42
C ARG A 70 16.81 -65.20 35.23
N MET A 71 17.10 -65.66 34.02
CA MET A 71 16.90 -64.90 32.79
C MET A 71 15.43 -64.56 32.56
N ARG A 72 14.50 -65.49 32.83
CA ARG A 72 13.05 -65.23 32.72
C ARG A 72 12.58 -64.17 33.71
N GLU A 73 13.02 -64.26 34.98
CA GLU A 73 12.69 -63.25 35.98
C GLU A 73 13.25 -61.87 35.61
N GLN A 74 14.51 -61.82 35.14
CA GLN A 74 15.13 -60.57 34.69
C GLN A 74 14.40 -59.99 33.48
N ALA A 75 14.03 -60.83 32.50
CA ALA A 75 13.26 -60.41 31.33
C ALA A 75 11.88 -59.85 31.75
N GLN A 76 11.18 -60.50 32.67
CA GLN A 76 9.90 -60.00 33.20
C GLN A 76 10.05 -58.64 33.88
N ARG A 77 11.08 -58.46 34.72
CA ARG A 77 11.37 -57.15 35.35
C ARG A 77 11.69 -56.09 34.30
N GLN A 78 12.45 -56.43 33.27
CA GLN A 78 12.81 -55.52 32.18
C GLN A 78 11.58 -55.11 31.36
N VAL A 79 10.64 -56.03 31.11
CA VAL A 79 9.38 -55.72 30.42
C VAL A 79 8.57 -54.68 31.19
N VAL A 80 8.47 -54.81 32.52
CA VAL A 80 7.75 -53.83 33.36
C VAL A 80 8.41 -52.45 33.30
N VAL A 81 9.74 -52.38 33.40
CA VAL A 81 10.48 -51.11 33.31
C VAL A 81 10.36 -50.49 31.92
N ASN A 82 10.49 -51.28 30.86
CA ASN A 82 10.35 -50.83 29.49
C ASN A 82 8.95 -50.31 29.20
N ARG A 83 7.91 -50.99 29.71
CA ARG A 83 6.52 -50.55 29.59
C ARG A 83 6.33 -49.19 30.25
N LYS A 84 6.79 -49.01 31.49
CA LYS A 84 6.71 -47.73 32.21
C LYS A 84 7.44 -46.62 31.45
N ARG A 85 8.62 -46.90 30.91
CA ARG A 85 9.38 -45.92 30.11
C ARG A 85 8.64 -45.55 28.82
N LEU A 86 8.01 -46.52 28.15
CA LEU A 86 7.22 -46.28 26.95
C LEU A 86 6.01 -45.40 27.25
N GLU A 87 5.29 -45.68 28.34
CA GLU A 87 4.15 -44.88 28.80
C GLU A 87 4.59 -43.42 29.06
N GLN A 88 5.65 -43.22 29.85
CA GLN A 88 6.19 -41.87 30.13
C GLN A 88 6.63 -41.12 28.87
N THR A 89 7.27 -41.81 27.93
CA THR A 89 7.72 -41.21 26.67
C THR A 89 6.51 -40.81 25.82
N THR A 90 5.46 -41.64 25.82
CA THR A 90 4.23 -41.38 25.07
C THR A 90 3.48 -40.17 25.63
N GLU A 91 3.37 -40.07 26.95
CA GLU A 91 2.78 -38.91 27.63
C GLU A 91 3.57 -37.62 27.37
N LEU A 92 4.91 -37.69 27.37
CA LEU A 92 5.76 -36.54 27.04
C LEU A 92 5.54 -36.09 25.60
N LEU A 93 5.51 -37.03 24.64
CA LEU A 93 5.27 -36.72 23.23
C LEU A 93 3.89 -36.10 23.01
N GLN A 94 2.87 -36.57 23.72
CA GLN A 94 1.53 -35.98 23.66
C GLN A 94 1.51 -34.54 24.17
N ARG A 95 2.17 -34.26 25.31
CA ARG A 95 2.30 -32.90 25.85
C ARG A 95 3.05 -31.98 24.89
N MET A 96 4.19 -32.42 24.37
CA MET A 96 4.96 -31.63 23.39
C MET A 96 4.15 -31.32 22.13
N ARG A 97 3.30 -32.27 21.67
CA ARG A 97 2.40 -32.01 20.54
C ARG A 97 1.34 -30.96 20.86
N ALA A 98 0.75 -31.02 22.06
CA ALA A 98 -0.22 -30.02 22.49
C ALA A 98 0.42 -28.62 22.57
N GLU A 99 1.59 -28.51 23.22
CA GLU A 99 2.35 -27.26 23.30
C GLU A 99 2.73 -26.72 21.90
N PHE A 100 3.07 -27.60 20.95
CA PHE A 100 3.38 -27.19 19.58
C PHE A 100 2.14 -26.65 18.84
N VAL A 101 0.97 -27.25 19.07
CA VAL A 101 -0.30 -26.74 18.51
C VAL A 101 -0.63 -25.39 19.10
N GLU A 102 -0.52 -25.22 20.42
CA GLU A 102 -0.74 -23.94 21.09
C GLU A 102 0.22 -22.85 20.59
N LEU A 103 1.50 -23.18 20.42
CA LEU A 103 2.48 -22.25 19.87
C LEU A 103 2.14 -21.86 18.42
N ASN A 104 1.72 -22.83 17.60
CA ASN A 104 1.35 -22.57 16.22
C ASN A 104 0.11 -21.68 16.11
N ASP A 105 -0.89 -21.89 16.97
CA ASP A 105 -2.08 -21.05 17.02
C ASP A 105 -1.74 -19.63 17.52
N PHE A 106 -0.85 -19.53 18.51
CA PHE A 106 -0.31 -18.24 18.97
C PHE A 106 0.42 -17.48 17.84
N LEU A 107 1.26 -18.17 17.05
CA LEU A 107 1.97 -17.57 15.93
C LEU A 107 1.01 -17.06 14.85
N LYS A 108 -0.04 -17.82 14.52
CA LYS A 108 -1.10 -17.37 13.59
C LYS A 108 -1.83 -16.15 14.12
N ASP A 109 -2.15 -16.12 15.41
CA ASP A 109 -2.79 -14.95 16.03
C ASP A 109 -1.89 -13.71 15.99
N CYS A 110 -0.58 -13.88 16.20
CA CYS A 110 0.40 -12.82 16.04
C CYS A 110 0.46 -12.31 14.60
N GLU A 111 0.54 -13.20 13.61
CA GLU A 111 0.54 -12.85 12.19
C GLU A 111 -0.74 -12.10 11.80
N MET A 112 -1.91 -12.58 12.24
CA MET A 112 -3.18 -11.91 11.99
C MET A 112 -3.24 -10.52 12.63
N LYS A 113 -2.72 -10.36 13.85
CA LYS A 113 -2.64 -9.04 14.53
C LYS A 113 -1.70 -8.10 13.80
N GLU A 114 -0.57 -8.60 13.31
CA GLU A 114 0.39 -7.83 12.52
C GLU A 114 -0.25 -7.35 11.21
N GLN A 115 -0.90 -8.24 10.46
CA GLN A 115 -1.60 -7.88 9.23
C GLN A 115 -2.70 -6.84 9.49
N ASN A 116 -3.51 -7.03 10.53
CA ASN A 116 -4.53 -6.05 10.91
C ASN A 116 -3.94 -4.68 11.27
N ALA A 117 -2.81 -4.66 11.98
CA ALA A 117 -2.10 -3.42 12.32
C ALA A 117 -1.51 -2.75 11.07
N LEU A 118 -0.99 -3.51 10.10
CA LEU A 118 -0.52 -2.96 8.83
C LEU A 118 -1.68 -2.36 8.03
N ASP A 119 -2.83 -3.02 8.01
CA ASP A 119 -4.03 -2.53 7.32
C ASP A 119 -4.61 -1.27 7.98
N THR A 120 -4.58 -1.16 9.31
CA THR A 120 -4.99 0.08 9.98
C THR A 120 -4.02 1.21 9.68
N VAL A 121 -2.70 0.96 9.75
CA VAL A 121 -1.67 1.96 9.40
C VAL A 121 -1.86 2.46 7.96
N LYS A 122 -2.11 1.55 7.01
CA LYS A 122 -2.35 1.91 5.62
C LYS A 122 -3.59 2.80 5.47
N ARG A 123 -4.71 2.43 6.09
CA ARG A 123 -5.95 3.22 6.06
C ARG A 123 -5.78 4.59 6.70
N GLU A 124 -5.07 4.68 7.82
CA GLU A 124 -4.81 5.97 8.47
C GLU A 124 -3.87 6.85 7.63
N LYS A 125 -2.88 6.26 6.94
CA LYS A 125 -2.03 6.99 5.99
C LYS A 125 -2.83 7.56 4.81
N GLU A 126 -3.73 6.78 4.23
CA GLU A 126 -4.62 7.23 3.16
C GLU A 126 -5.53 8.38 3.62
N LYS A 127 -6.12 8.28 4.82
CA LYS A 127 -6.90 9.38 5.41
C LYS A 127 -6.06 10.62 5.64
N HIS A 128 -4.84 10.47 6.16
CA HIS A 128 -3.95 11.60 6.41
C HIS A 128 -3.60 12.34 5.13
N GLU A 129 -3.35 11.62 4.03
CA GLU A 129 -3.13 12.22 2.71
C GLU A 129 -4.36 12.99 2.20
N GLN A 130 -5.56 12.41 2.34
CA GLN A 130 -6.82 13.07 1.98
C GLN A 130 -7.06 14.35 2.80
N TYR A 131 -6.80 14.31 4.11
CA TYR A 131 -6.91 15.49 4.96
C TYR A 131 -5.85 16.53 4.63
N GLY A 132 -4.62 16.12 4.32
CA GLY A 132 -3.56 17.02 3.88
C GLY A 132 -3.95 17.78 2.61
N GLN A 133 -4.52 17.09 1.62
CA GLN A 133 -5.02 17.73 0.40
C GLN A 133 -6.16 18.72 0.68
N LYS A 134 -7.11 18.37 1.56
CA LYS A 134 -8.20 19.26 1.96
C LYS A 134 -7.71 20.49 2.71
N ILE A 135 -6.74 20.33 3.61
CA ILE A 135 -6.13 21.44 4.35
C ILE A 135 -5.45 22.39 3.37
N ALA A 136 -4.63 21.88 2.45
CA ALA A 136 -3.96 22.70 1.45
C ALA A 136 -4.96 23.47 0.55
N GLN A 137 -6.08 22.84 0.20
CA GLN A 137 -7.15 23.52 -0.55
C GLN A 137 -7.80 24.63 0.27
N LEU A 138 -8.10 24.38 1.55
CA LEU A 138 -8.68 25.38 2.44
C LEU A 138 -7.73 26.55 2.70
N GLU A 139 -6.43 26.30 2.84
CA GLU A 139 -5.41 27.35 2.97
C GLU A 139 -5.39 28.26 1.73
N LEU A 140 -5.46 27.67 0.53
CA LEU A 140 -5.51 28.43 -0.71
C LEU A 140 -6.81 29.22 -0.87
N ASP A 141 -7.93 28.67 -0.41
CA ASP A 141 -9.21 29.38 -0.43
C ASP A 141 -9.25 30.52 0.59
N LEU A 142 -8.59 30.37 1.75
CA LEU A 142 -8.40 31.45 2.72
C LEU A 142 -7.54 32.58 2.15
N GLU A 143 -6.43 32.25 1.48
CA GLU A 143 -5.56 33.26 0.85
C GLU A 143 -6.33 34.10 -0.19
N LYS A 144 -7.16 33.45 -1.02
CA LYS A 144 -8.04 34.17 -1.96
C LYS A 144 -9.06 35.06 -1.26
N LEU A 145 -9.59 34.62 -0.12
CA LEU A 145 -10.58 35.38 0.64
C LEU A 145 -9.92 36.61 1.28
N ASP A 146 -8.70 36.47 1.80
CA ASP A 146 -7.92 37.58 2.34
C ASP A 146 -7.60 38.60 1.23
N GLU A 147 -7.18 38.16 0.05
CA GLU A 147 -7.01 39.06 -1.10
C GLU A 147 -8.31 39.78 -1.49
N PHE A 148 -9.44 39.07 -1.42
CA PHE A 148 -10.75 39.65 -1.70
C PHE A 148 -11.12 40.73 -0.67
N VAL A 149 -10.87 40.48 0.61
CA VAL A 149 -11.11 41.45 1.69
C VAL A 149 -10.29 42.71 1.46
N VAL A 150 -8.99 42.57 1.16
CA VAL A 150 -8.12 43.74 0.88
C VAL A 150 -8.67 44.56 -0.29
N LYS A 151 -9.01 43.92 -1.41
CA LYS A 151 -9.59 44.61 -2.58
C LYS A 151 -10.92 45.28 -2.25
N TYR A 152 -11.74 44.65 -1.40
CA TYR A 152 -13.03 45.19 -0.99
C TYR A 152 -12.86 46.41 -0.08
N GLU A 153 -11.92 46.36 0.87
CA GLU A 153 -11.57 47.51 1.71
C GLU A 153 -11.02 48.68 0.88
N GLU A 154 -10.14 48.41 -0.09
CA GLU A 154 -9.69 49.42 -1.05
C GLU A 154 -10.86 50.06 -1.79
N THR A 155 -11.80 49.23 -2.26
CA THR A 155 -12.99 49.69 -2.97
C THR A 155 -13.86 50.56 -2.06
N ILE A 156 -14.11 50.15 -0.81
CA ILE A 156 -14.85 50.97 0.17
C ILE A 156 -14.14 52.32 0.38
N ASN A 157 -12.83 52.31 0.57
CA ASN A 157 -12.04 53.55 0.75
C ASN A 157 -12.14 54.47 -0.46
N THR A 158 -12.26 53.94 -1.68
CA THR A 158 -12.51 54.77 -2.87
C THR A 158 -13.92 55.39 -2.90
N PHE A 159 -14.91 54.72 -2.30
CA PHE A 159 -16.29 55.19 -2.28
C PHE A 159 -16.63 56.09 -1.07
N GLU A 160 -15.87 56.01 0.01
CA GLU A 160 -16.05 56.81 1.23
C GLU A 160 -16.16 58.33 0.97
N PRO A 161 -15.34 58.96 0.09
CA PRO A 161 -15.48 60.39 -0.19
C PRO A 161 -16.80 60.73 -0.89
N PHE A 162 -17.29 59.87 -1.77
CA PHE A 162 -18.56 60.08 -2.48
C PHE A 162 -19.74 59.95 -1.53
N GLU A 163 -19.70 58.99 -0.61
CA GLU A 163 -20.68 58.84 0.47
C GLU A 163 -20.75 60.11 1.32
N LYS A 164 -19.60 60.64 1.77
CA LYS A 164 -19.54 61.91 2.52
C LYS A 164 -20.15 63.08 1.76
N VAL A 165 -19.90 63.20 0.45
CA VAL A 165 -20.49 64.26 -0.39
C VAL A 165 -22.00 64.10 -0.48
N MET A 166 -22.51 62.87 -0.64
CA MET A 166 -23.95 62.62 -0.67
C MET A 166 -24.61 62.94 0.67
N GLU A 167 -24.00 62.55 1.79
CA GLU A 167 -24.46 62.91 3.13
C GLU A 167 -24.49 64.43 3.34
N GLN A 168 -23.44 65.14 2.95
CA GLN A 168 -23.39 66.61 3.00
C GLN A 168 -24.49 67.25 2.15
N THR A 169 -24.70 66.74 0.93
CA THR A 169 -25.73 67.25 0.02
C THR A 169 -27.14 67.09 0.60
N ILE A 170 -27.40 65.97 1.27
CA ILE A 170 -28.68 65.73 1.97
C ILE A 170 -28.81 66.66 3.18
N ALA A 171 -27.73 66.89 3.94
CA ALA A 171 -27.76 67.77 5.11
C ALA A 171 -27.98 69.25 4.75
N GLU A 172 -27.37 69.72 3.65
CA GLU A 172 -27.45 71.11 3.20
C GLU A 172 -28.72 71.41 2.40
N SER A 173 -29.20 70.44 1.62
CA SER A 173 -30.40 70.63 0.80
C SER A 173 -31.64 70.07 1.49
N LYS A 174 -32.68 70.89 1.63
CA LYS A 174 -34.01 70.43 2.06
C LYS A 174 -34.78 69.68 0.95
N SER A 175 -34.16 69.41 -0.19
CA SER A 175 -34.82 68.83 -1.36
C SER A 175 -34.84 67.29 -1.34
N TYR A 176 -34.02 66.66 -0.49
CA TYR A 176 -33.87 65.22 -0.39
C TYR A 176 -34.04 64.79 1.07
N ASP A 177 -34.89 63.79 1.31
CA ASP A 177 -35.16 63.30 2.68
C ASP A 177 -34.24 62.14 3.09
N ASN A 178 -33.82 61.33 2.12
CA ASN A 178 -32.95 60.18 2.35
C ASN A 178 -32.02 59.93 1.15
N MET A 179 -30.98 59.15 1.37
CA MET A 179 -29.98 58.82 0.34
C MET A 179 -30.56 58.09 -0.87
N GLN A 180 -31.62 57.31 -0.65
CA GLN A 180 -32.27 56.56 -1.71
C GLN A 180 -33.09 57.45 -2.65
N ASP A 181 -33.72 58.52 -2.14
CA ASP A 181 -34.43 59.55 -2.92
C ASP A 181 -33.44 60.38 -3.75
N LEU A 182 -32.25 60.69 -3.18
CA LEU A 182 -31.18 61.34 -3.93
C LEU A 182 -30.73 60.48 -5.12
N ILE A 183 -30.41 59.19 -4.87
CA ILE A 183 -29.97 58.26 -5.92
C ILE A 183 -31.06 58.09 -6.99
N GLN A 184 -32.31 57.85 -6.59
CA GLN A 184 -33.40 57.62 -7.53
C GLN A 184 -33.68 58.84 -8.43
N ARG A 185 -33.57 60.05 -7.90
CA ARG A 185 -33.71 61.28 -8.69
C ARG A 185 -32.53 61.49 -9.63
N CYS A 186 -31.30 61.23 -9.17
CA CYS A 186 -30.12 61.26 -10.03
C CYS A 186 -30.22 60.24 -11.18
N ASP A 187 -30.67 59.03 -10.90
CA ASP A 187 -30.89 57.99 -11.93
C ASP A 187 -31.96 58.44 -12.95
N SER A 188 -33.05 59.02 -12.46
CA SER A 188 -34.12 59.55 -13.33
C SER A 188 -33.62 60.70 -14.21
N LEU A 189 -32.77 61.58 -13.67
CA LEU A 189 -32.13 62.67 -14.39
C LEU A 189 -31.14 62.15 -15.44
N LEU A 190 -30.33 61.16 -15.09
CA LEU A 190 -29.37 60.55 -16.00
C LEU A 190 -30.09 59.88 -17.18
N LEU A 191 -31.17 59.14 -16.88
CA LEU A 191 -31.99 58.49 -17.91
C LEU A 191 -32.65 59.53 -18.83
N ALA A 192 -33.24 60.59 -18.26
CA ALA A 192 -33.79 61.69 -19.05
C ALA A 192 -32.71 62.38 -19.92
N GLN A 193 -31.49 62.54 -19.41
CA GLN A 193 -30.39 63.13 -20.19
C GLN A 193 -29.99 62.25 -21.38
N VAL A 194 -29.95 60.93 -21.19
CA VAL A 194 -29.68 59.97 -22.28
C VAL A 194 -30.78 60.03 -23.33
N GLU A 195 -32.05 60.06 -22.92
CA GLU A 195 -33.19 60.17 -23.84
C GLU A 195 -33.19 61.50 -24.61
N ILE A 196 -32.94 62.62 -23.93
CA ILE A 196 -32.82 63.94 -24.58
C ILE A 196 -31.69 63.91 -25.61
N SER A 197 -30.52 63.37 -25.24
CA SER A 197 -29.37 63.28 -26.13
C SER A 197 -29.68 62.45 -27.38
N ALA A 198 -30.39 61.32 -27.22
CA ALA A 198 -30.81 60.49 -28.35
C ALA A 198 -31.77 61.23 -29.29
N VAL A 199 -32.75 61.96 -28.72
CA VAL A 199 -33.72 62.76 -29.50
C VAL A 199 -33.02 63.93 -30.20
N GLU A 200 -32.09 64.61 -29.54
CA GLU A 200 -31.30 65.68 -30.15
C GLU A 200 -30.49 65.17 -31.33
N GLN A 201 -29.84 64.02 -31.18
CA GLN A 201 -29.05 63.41 -32.23
C GLN A 201 -29.91 63.00 -33.43
N GLN A 202 -31.12 62.48 -33.19
CA GLN A 202 -32.10 62.20 -34.23
C GLN A 202 -32.51 63.48 -34.97
N LYS A 203 -32.86 64.56 -34.25
CA LYS A 203 -33.24 65.83 -34.87
C LYS A 203 -32.13 66.44 -35.71
N ILE A 204 -30.88 66.31 -35.28
CA ILE A 204 -29.72 66.77 -36.07
C ILE A 204 -29.63 65.99 -37.39
N GLN A 205 -29.87 64.67 -37.38
CA GLN A 205 -29.90 63.86 -38.60
C GLN A 205 -31.04 64.28 -39.54
N GLU A 206 -32.24 64.49 -39.01
CA GLU A 206 -33.40 64.96 -39.79
C GLU A 206 -33.14 66.33 -40.44
N ILE A 207 -32.52 67.26 -39.71
CA ILE A 207 -32.14 68.58 -40.25
C ILE A 207 -31.12 68.44 -41.38
N GLU A 208 -30.12 67.58 -41.23
CA GLU A 208 -29.12 67.36 -42.27
C GLU A 208 -29.73 66.69 -43.52
N GLU A 209 -30.70 65.78 -43.34
CA GLU A 209 -31.46 65.21 -44.46
C GLU A 209 -32.28 66.27 -45.19
N ILE A 210 -33.01 67.13 -44.47
CA ILE A 210 -33.76 68.25 -45.04
C ILE A 210 -32.81 69.19 -45.80
N ARG A 211 -31.65 69.49 -45.23
CA ARG A 211 -30.63 70.34 -45.86
C ARG A 211 -30.10 69.72 -47.15
N GLN A 212 -29.83 68.41 -47.16
CA GLN A 212 -29.43 67.69 -48.38
C GLN A 212 -30.53 67.70 -49.45
N ASN A 213 -31.79 67.51 -49.04
CA ASN A 213 -32.93 67.52 -49.95
C ASN A 213 -33.16 68.93 -50.54
N LEU A 214 -33.02 69.98 -49.73
CA LEU A 214 -33.10 71.36 -50.20
C LEU A 214 -31.96 71.67 -51.16
N PHE A 215 -30.73 71.26 -50.86
CA PHE A 215 -29.59 71.43 -51.77
C PHE A 215 -29.81 70.72 -53.11
N LYS A 216 -30.34 69.49 -53.10
CA LYS A 216 -30.73 68.76 -54.32
C LYS A 216 -31.82 69.52 -55.09
N ALA A 217 -32.88 69.98 -54.43
CA ALA A 217 -33.96 70.73 -55.05
C ALA A 217 -33.46 72.05 -55.67
N THR A 218 -32.61 72.80 -54.97
CA THR A 218 -31.99 74.02 -55.49
C THR A 218 -31.10 73.73 -56.69
N LYS A 219 -30.30 72.64 -56.67
CA LYS A 219 -29.49 72.23 -57.82
C LYS A 219 -30.36 71.86 -59.03
N THR A 220 -31.46 71.15 -58.82
CA THR A 220 -32.42 70.83 -59.89
C THR A 220 -33.08 72.09 -60.45
N ALA A 221 -33.54 72.99 -59.58
CA ALA A 221 -34.13 74.27 -60.00
C ALA A 221 -33.11 75.14 -60.77
N LEU A 222 -31.86 75.22 -60.30
CA LEU A 222 -30.77 75.91 -60.99
C LEU A 222 -30.56 75.30 -62.38
N HIS A 223 -30.51 73.97 -62.49
CA HIS A 223 -30.37 73.27 -63.78
C HIS A 223 -31.53 73.58 -64.73
N ILE A 224 -32.77 73.63 -64.22
CA ILE A 224 -33.95 73.97 -65.03
C ILE A 224 -33.84 75.43 -65.51
N ILE A 225 -33.51 76.37 -64.62
CA ILE A 225 -33.34 77.79 -64.97
C ILE A 225 -32.23 77.97 -66.01
N THR A 226 -31.09 77.30 -65.86
CA THR A 226 -30.01 77.37 -66.86
C THR A 226 -30.43 76.76 -68.19
N GLY A 227 -31.21 75.67 -68.19
CA GLY A 227 -31.79 75.09 -69.40
C GLY A 227 -32.72 76.07 -70.10
N LEU A 228 -33.68 76.64 -69.37
CA LEU A 228 -34.60 77.66 -69.89
C LEU A 228 -33.85 78.89 -70.42
N ASN A 229 -32.77 79.31 -69.78
CA ASN A 229 -31.98 80.45 -70.23
C ASN A 229 -31.23 80.15 -71.55
N ASN A 230 -30.75 78.91 -71.71
CA ASN A 230 -30.16 78.45 -72.97
C ASN A 230 -31.24 78.38 -74.07
N ASP A 231 -32.39 77.78 -73.80
CA ASP A 231 -33.51 77.68 -74.75
C ASP A 231 -33.99 79.08 -75.19
N LEU A 232 -34.03 80.05 -74.26
CA LEU A 232 -34.39 81.44 -74.55
C LEU A 232 -33.31 82.12 -75.43
N SER A 233 -32.04 81.85 -75.15
CA SER A 233 -30.93 82.34 -75.99
C SER A 233 -31.00 81.79 -77.41
N GLU A 234 -31.30 80.50 -77.58
CA GLU A 234 -31.48 79.85 -78.89
C GLU A 234 -32.71 80.41 -79.65
N LEU A 235 -33.81 80.68 -78.94
CA LEU A 235 -34.97 81.39 -79.49
C LEU A 235 -34.64 82.81 -79.94
N LEU A 236 -33.84 83.55 -79.19
CA LEU A 236 -33.39 84.89 -79.60
C LEU A 236 -32.48 84.85 -80.83
N GLU A 237 -31.57 83.88 -80.90
CA GLU A 237 -30.70 83.68 -82.06
C GLU A 237 -31.49 83.31 -83.33
N THR A 238 -32.48 82.42 -83.19
CA THR A 238 -33.36 82.05 -84.32
C THR A 238 -34.26 83.20 -84.77
N LEU A 239 -34.76 84.03 -83.85
CA LEU A 239 -35.53 85.23 -84.19
C LEU A 239 -34.67 86.27 -84.93
N LEU A 240 -33.43 86.47 -84.50
CA LEU A 240 -32.45 87.30 -85.20
C LEU A 240 -32.11 86.75 -86.60
N ALA A 241 -31.96 85.44 -86.74
CA ALA A 241 -31.72 84.77 -88.03
C ALA A 241 -32.93 84.82 -88.99
N THR A 242 -34.16 85.01 -88.50
CA THR A 242 -35.36 85.21 -89.34
C THR A 242 -35.62 86.67 -89.73
N LEU A 243 -34.87 87.61 -89.14
CA LEU A 243 -34.96 89.05 -89.42
C LEU A 243 -33.89 89.56 -90.41
N GLU A 244 -33.00 88.66 -90.89
CA GLU A 244 -32.11 88.83 -92.04
C GLU A 244 -32.67 88.13 -93.29
#